data_AF-A0AAD8FKB7-F1
#
_entry.id   AF-A0AAD8FKB7-F1
#
_cell.length_a   1.000
_cell.length_b   1.000
_cell.length_c   1.000
_cell.angle_alpha   90.00
_cell.angle_beta   90.00
_cell.angle_gamma   90.00
#
_symmetry.space_group_name_H-M   'P 1'
#
loop_
_entity.id
_entity.type
_entity.pdbx_description
1 polymer ?
#
loop_
_entity_poly.entity_id
_entity_poly.type
_entity_poly.pdbx_seq_one_letter_code
_entity_poly.pdbx_strand_id
1 'polypeptide(L)'
;MKVTALLVYLASLIFVTIAFDRNNSESQECQICGCNTNCVDNICQCKDGYEGEPIFMCFEKNATECSIRNDPRVDVFYNRHYSEKLIGDVLAADFITDRKAEGDGQCYVKVWTYLNRIMGKMYVTEVQINLTQVSGDKRSTLVMKIVASVIKTANYSSPNVYVFDAYYLFEGAFVYWFQSRSDTPFIMSRNIRTAFCELDFIRIRPNIFKVEAYCCGVVIGIRPYNPKPPQATPGFFININSSYNPVFPENPEAPPLCLYGHQTNVSSITGFSNYLDSLIYLALTNSDVSPPFDNTPSNLAYLRGILKVCSTEGKQSFISFFQDVLDDPPFVYSISNNVPGLYELVNFLLLVLKDICGLDANGCSQAQALINARVPNATDPAPILQPYCAP
;
A
#
# COMPACT_ATOMS: atom_id res chain seq x y z
N MET A 1 -75.10 -0.26 9.81
CA MET A 1 -73.76 0.18 10.24
C MET A 1 -72.79 -0.97 10.10
N LYS A 2 -71.57 -0.67 9.61
CA LYS A 2 -70.40 -1.56 9.43
C LYS A 2 -70.47 -2.53 8.25
N VAL A 3 -69.81 -2.19 7.14
CA VAL A 3 -68.64 -2.89 6.54
C VAL A 3 -68.18 -2.01 5.35
N THR A 4 -67.35 -0.98 5.59
CA THR A 4 -66.72 -0.18 4.51
C THR A 4 -65.47 0.57 4.98
N ALA A 5 -64.74 0.04 5.97
CA ALA A 5 -63.55 0.71 6.52
C ALA A 5 -62.34 -0.22 6.70
N LEU A 6 -62.20 -1.26 5.86
CA LEU A 6 -61.06 -2.19 5.94
C LEU A 6 -60.25 -2.33 4.64
N LEU A 7 -60.57 -1.56 3.59
CA LEU A 7 -59.90 -1.68 2.28
C LEU A 7 -58.95 -0.53 1.92
N VAL A 8 -58.86 0.51 2.76
CA VAL A 8 -57.96 1.66 2.52
C VAL A 8 -56.69 1.58 3.38
N TYR A 9 -56.64 0.73 4.41
CA TYR A 9 -55.47 0.58 5.29
C TYR A 9 -54.48 -0.52 4.88
N LEU A 10 -54.80 -1.34 3.88
CA LEU A 10 -53.87 -2.35 3.33
C LEU A 10 -53.10 -1.88 2.09
N ALA A 11 -53.46 -0.74 1.50
CA ALA A 11 -52.78 -0.20 0.31
C ALA A 11 -51.62 0.75 0.63
N SER A 12 -51.40 1.11 1.90
CA SER A 12 -50.36 2.05 2.35
C SER A 12 -49.20 1.39 3.11
N LEU A 13 -49.15 0.05 3.17
CA LEU A 13 -48.07 -0.73 3.82
C LEU A 13 -47.30 -1.65 2.86
N ILE A 14 -47.46 -1.46 1.55
CA ILE A 14 -46.61 -2.07 0.52
C ILE A 14 -46.02 -0.95 -0.36
N PHE A 15 -45.40 0.04 0.28
CA PHE A 15 -44.13 0.56 -0.23
C PHE A 15 -43.03 -0.26 0.44
N VAL A 16 -43.04 -1.56 0.14
CA VAL A 16 -41.79 -2.30 0.09
C VAL A 16 -41.00 -1.54 -0.96
N THR A 17 -39.92 -0.89 -0.53
CA THR A 17 -38.78 -0.59 -1.36
C THR A 17 -38.57 -1.81 -2.24
N ILE A 18 -39.03 -1.73 -3.50
CA ILE A 18 -38.46 -2.51 -4.58
C ILE A 18 -37.06 -1.90 -4.70
N ALA A 19 -36.19 -2.28 -3.77
CA ALA A 19 -34.81 -2.48 -4.11
C ALA A 19 -34.91 -3.39 -5.34
N PHE A 20 -34.53 -2.84 -6.49
CA PHE A 20 -34.19 -3.66 -7.61
C PHE A 20 -33.11 -4.64 -7.12
N ASP A 21 -33.55 -5.78 -6.59
CA ASP A 21 -32.83 -7.04 -6.69
C ASP A 21 -32.87 -7.37 -8.19
N ARG A 22 -32.13 -6.57 -8.97
CA ARG A 22 -31.41 -7.19 -10.06
C ARG A 22 -30.57 -8.22 -9.34
N ASN A 23 -30.87 -9.49 -9.60
CA ASN A 23 -29.88 -10.55 -9.72
C ASN A 23 -28.77 -10.09 -10.68
N ASN A 24 -28.05 -9.03 -10.32
CA ASN A 24 -26.75 -8.69 -10.84
C ASN A 24 -25.84 -9.71 -10.16
N SER A 25 -25.82 -10.94 -10.69
CA SER A 25 -24.52 -11.54 -10.86
C SER A 25 -23.76 -10.56 -11.76
N GLU A 26 -23.11 -9.56 -11.15
CA GLU A 26 -22.11 -8.75 -11.84
C GLU A 26 -21.25 -9.78 -12.57
N SER A 27 -21.12 -9.61 -13.89
CA SER A 27 -20.23 -10.47 -14.67
C SER A 27 -18.87 -10.48 -13.97
N GLN A 28 -18.15 -11.60 -14.06
CA GLN A 28 -16.82 -11.72 -13.47
C GLN A 28 -15.88 -10.56 -13.90
N GLU A 29 -16.15 -9.98 -15.06
CA GLU A 29 -15.50 -8.82 -15.65
C GLU A 29 -15.85 -7.50 -14.93
N CYS A 30 -17.05 -7.32 -14.39
CA CYS A 30 -17.37 -6.14 -13.57
C CYS A 30 -16.75 -6.19 -12.17
N GLN A 31 -16.44 -7.39 -11.66
CA GLN A 31 -15.81 -7.56 -10.34
C GLN A 31 -14.36 -7.07 -10.29
N ILE A 32 -13.70 -6.91 -11.45
CA ILE A 32 -12.35 -6.35 -11.53
C ILE A 32 -12.31 -4.82 -11.53
N CYS A 33 -13.45 -4.13 -11.60
CA CYS A 33 -13.45 -2.67 -11.65
C CYS A 33 -12.98 -2.04 -10.32
N GLY A 34 -12.23 -0.95 -10.45
CA GLY A 34 -11.68 -0.15 -9.36
C GLY A 34 -12.70 0.79 -8.71
N CYS A 35 -12.24 1.67 -7.83
CA CYS A 35 -13.07 2.73 -7.24
C CYS A 35 -13.50 3.78 -8.27
N ASN A 36 -14.65 4.43 -8.03
CA ASN A 36 -15.20 5.52 -8.85
C ASN A 36 -15.40 5.14 -10.33
N THR A 37 -15.80 3.89 -10.56
CA THR A 37 -16.03 3.33 -11.90
C THR A 37 -17.48 2.90 -12.07
N ASN A 38 -17.92 2.89 -13.32
CA ASN A 38 -19.11 2.18 -13.78
C ASN A 38 -18.66 0.95 -14.58
N CYS A 39 -19.42 -0.14 -14.51
CA CYS A 39 -19.27 -1.25 -15.44
C CYS A 39 -20.35 -1.12 -16.52
N VAL A 40 -19.93 -0.89 -17.76
CA VAL A 40 -20.82 -0.77 -18.93
C VAL A 40 -20.36 -1.81 -19.94
N ASP A 41 -21.25 -2.71 -20.32
CA ASP A 41 -20.95 -3.81 -21.27
C ASP A 41 -19.68 -4.60 -20.91
N ASN A 42 -19.54 -4.94 -19.61
CA ASN A 42 -18.39 -5.65 -19.04
C ASN A 42 -17.04 -4.91 -19.12
N ILE A 43 -17.07 -3.60 -19.41
CA ILE A 43 -15.87 -2.77 -19.44
C ILE A 43 -15.95 -1.77 -18.28
N CYS A 44 -14.86 -1.71 -17.51
CA CYS A 44 -14.71 -0.71 -16.45
C CYS A 44 -14.43 0.66 -17.07
N GLN A 45 -15.24 1.65 -16.72
CA GLN A 45 -15.09 3.04 -17.17
C GLN A 45 -15.10 3.96 -15.95
N CYS A 46 -14.27 5.02 -15.96
CA CYS A 46 -14.34 6.04 -14.91
C CYS A 46 -15.69 6.76 -14.95
N LYS A 47 -16.23 7.06 -13.77
CA LYS A 47 -17.42 7.92 -13.64
C LYS A 47 -17.11 9.34 -14.13
N ASP A 48 -18.15 10.07 -14.51
CA ASP A 48 -18.01 11.50 -14.84
C ASP A 48 -17.37 12.27 -13.68
N GLY A 49 -16.41 13.13 -13.99
CA GLY A 49 -15.62 13.86 -13.00
C GLY A 49 -14.36 13.13 -12.50
N TYR A 50 -14.13 11.88 -12.94
CA TYR A 50 -12.97 11.08 -12.56
C TYR A 50 -12.12 10.66 -13.78
N GLU A 51 -10.86 10.34 -13.55
CA GLU A 51 -9.88 9.84 -14.53
C GLU A 51 -8.87 8.86 -13.92
N GLY A 52 -8.11 8.14 -14.74
CA GLY A 52 -7.13 7.16 -14.25
C GLY A 52 -7.31 5.78 -14.88
N GLU A 53 -6.99 4.73 -14.12
CA GLU A 53 -7.06 3.34 -14.59
C GLU A 53 -8.33 2.66 -14.02
N PRO A 54 -9.38 2.42 -14.82
CA PRO A 54 -10.67 1.93 -14.33
C PRO A 54 -10.63 0.56 -13.65
N ILE A 55 -9.60 -0.25 -13.91
CA ILE A 55 -9.42 -1.54 -13.25
C ILE A 55 -8.85 -1.36 -11.83
N PHE A 56 -8.08 -0.30 -11.57
CA PHE A 56 -7.46 -0.03 -10.27
C PHE A 56 -8.21 1.05 -9.49
N MET A 57 -8.21 2.28 -10.00
CA MET A 57 -8.72 3.47 -9.34
C MET A 57 -8.96 4.57 -10.39
N CYS A 58 -10.14 5.20 -10.33
CA CYS A 58 -10.37 6.49 -10.97
C CYS A 58 -10.34 7.60 -9.90
N PHE A 59 -9.40 8.51 -10.04
CA PHE A 59 -9.18 9.67 -9.18
C PHE A 59 -10.00 10.87 -9.66
N GLU A 60 -10.24 11.84 -8.79
CA GLU A 60 -10.93 13.08 -9.18
C GLU A 60 -10.02 13.89 -10.11
N LYS A 61 -10.56 14.49 -11.19
CA LYS A 61 -9.81 15.20 -12.25
C LYS A 61 -8.94 16.39 -11.81
N ASN A 62 -8.90 16.71 -10.53
CA ASN A 62 -8.06 17.77 -9.95
C ASN A 62 -7.46 17.36 -8.60
N ALA A 63 -7.43 16.06 -8.30
CA ALA A 63 -6.86 15.57 -7.05
C ALA A 63 -5.34 15.51 -7.11
N THR A 64 -4.73 15.53 -5.92
CA THR A 64 -3.34 15.15 -5.75
C THR A 64 -3.30 13.67 -5.36
N GLU A 65 -2.76 12.82 -6.23
CA GLU A 65 -2.85 11.36 -6.11
C GLU A 65 -1.49 10.68 -6.00
N CYS A 66 -1.43 9.59 -5.23
CA CYS A 66 -0.30 8.68 -5.26
C CYS A 66 -0.78 7.23 -5.22
N SER A 67 -0.07 6.31 -5.87
CA SER A 67 -0.35 4.89 -5.74
C SER A 67 0.90 4.02 -5.84
N ILE A 68 0.90 2.86 -5.21
CA ILE A 68 1.86 1.78 -5.46
C ILE A 68 1.08 0.53 -5.83
N ARG A 69 1.39 -0.02 -7.01
CA ARG A 69 0.73 -1.18 -7.62
C ARG A 69 1.69 -2.35 -7.78
N ASN A 70 1.17 -3.54 -8.02
CA ASN A 70 1.99 -4.75 -8.21
C ASN A 70 3.06 -4.61 -9.30
N ASP A 71 4.21 -5.24 -9.05
CA ASP A 71 5.38 -5.39 -9.92
C ASP A 71 5.51 -4.37 -11.07
N PRO A 72 6.27 -3.32 -10.79
CA PRO A 72 5.89 -2.28 -9.87
C PRO A 72 5.46 -1.08 -10.69
N ARG A 73 4.39 -0.41 -10.28
CA ARG A 73 4.06 0.92 -10.81
C ARG A 73 3.81 1.82 -9.63
N VAL A 74 4.65 2.83 -9.48
CA VAL A 74 4.47 3.88 -8.49
C VAL A 74 4.10 5.15 -9.22
N ASP A 75 2.95 5.70 -8.85
CA ASP A 75 2.47 6.98 -9.34
C ASP A 75 2.64 7.99 -8.20
N VAL A 76 3.39 9.07 -8.42
CA VAL A 76 3.67 10.09 -7.38
C VAL A 76 2.83 11.36 -7.57
N PHE A 77 2.77 12.20 -6.54
CA PHE A 77 1.85 13.34 -6.45
C PHE A 77 1.98 14.39 -7.57
N TYR A 78 3.10 14.46 -8.27
CA TYR A 78 3.28 15.37 -9.42
C TYR A 78 3.09 14.68 -10.78
N ASN A 79 2.30 13.60 -10.81
CA ASN A 79 1.89 12.88 -12.02
C ASN A 79 3.06 12.31 -12.84
N ARG A 80 4.05 11.73 -12.14
CA ARG A 80 5.06 10.86 -12.75
C ARG A 80 4.83 9.43 -12.34
N HIS A 81 5.17 8.54 -13.26
CA HIS A 81 5.09 7.10 -13.06
C HIS A 81 6.50 6.52 -13.18
N TYR A 82 6.86 5.62 -12.27
CA TYR A 82 8.07 4.81 -12.39
C TYR A 82 7.76 3.36 -12.06
N SER A 83 8.58 2.47 -12.63
CA SER A 83 8.44 1.04 -12.43
C SER A 83 9.64 0.51 -11.67
N GLU A 84 9.55 0.52 -10.33
CA GLU A 84 10.70 0.12 -9.50
C GLU A 84 10.42 -0.97 -8.48
N LYS A 85 11.33 -1.95 -8.41
CA LYS A 85 11.20 -3.09 -7.51
C LYS A 85 11.46 -2.63 -6.08
N LEU A 86 10.49 -2.88 -5.20
CA LEU A 86 10.55 -2.47 -3.80
C LEU A 86 10.44 -3.70 -2.89
N ILE A 87 10.88 -3.56 -1.63
CA ILE A 87 10.68 -4.57 -0.57
C ILE A 87 10.42 -3.90 0.78
N GLY A 88 9.70 -4.61 1.65
CA GLY A 88 9.60 -4.26 3.07
C GLY A 88 8.69 -3.07 3.35
N ASP A 89 8.89 -2.46 4.50
CA ASP A 89 8.17 -1.26 4.93
C ASP A 89 8.75 0.01 4.30
N VAL A 90 7.88 0.85 3.76
CA VAL A 90 8.24 2.09 3.08
C VAL A 90 7.39 3.23 3.61
N LEU A 91 7.99 4.40 3.86
CA LEU A 91 7.24 5.64 4.05
C LEU A 91 6.70 6.09 2.68
N ALA A 92 5.41 5.87 2.46
CA ALA A 92 4.76 6.19 1.21
C ALA A 92 4.49 7.70 1.11
N ALA A 93 3.87 8.32 2.11
CA ALA A 93 3.50 9.74 2.04
C ALA A 93 3.64 10.46 3.39
N ASP A 94 3.95 11.75 3.32
CA ASP A 94 4.00 12.69 4.45
C ASP A 94 3.51 14.08 3.97
N PHE A 95 2.34 14.51 4.45
CA PHE A 95 1.72 15.76 3.99
C PHE A 95 0.77 16.37 5.04
N ILE A 96 0.40 17.63 4.80
CA ILE A 96 -0.49 18.42 5.64
C ILE A 96 -1.67 18.88 4.78
N THR A 97 -2.89 18.85 5.29
CA THR A 97 -4.06 19.47 4.65
C THR A 97 -4.77 20.39 5.62
N ASP A 98 -5.54 21.34 5.09
CA ASP A 98 -6.50 22.10 5.88
C ASP A 98 -7.58 21.16 6.45
N ARG A 99 -8.17 21.56 7.58
CA ARG A 99 -9.35 20.88 8.15
C ARG A 99 -10.62 21.67 7.83
N LYS A 100 -11.52 21.13 7.00
CA LYS A 100 -12.81 21.75 6.66
C LYS A 100 -13.96 21.00 7.31
N ALA A 101 -14.42 21.51 8.45
CA ALA A 101 -15.72 21.19 9.08
C ALA A 101 -15.93 21.97 10.39
N GLU A 102 -14.85 22.45 11.06
CA GLU A 102 -14.93 22.95 12.44
C GLU A 102 -14.11 24.24 12.74
N GLY A 103 -13.51 24.90 11.73
CA GLY A 103 -12.69 26.12 11.89
C GLY A 103 -11.23 25.93 11.46
N ASP A 104 -10.37 26.91 11.74
CA ASP A 104 -8.92 26.87 11.43
C ASP A 104 -8.26 25.66 12.11
N GLY A 105 -7.65 24.80 11.31
CA GLY A 105 -7.02 23.58 11.78
C GLY A 105 -6.31 22.83 10.66
N GLN A 106 -5.45 21.90 11.05
CA GLN A 106 -4.61 21.14 10.14
C GLN A 106 -4.71 19.64 10.41
N CYS A 107 -4.64 18.87 9.34
CA CYS A 107 -4.47 17.42 9.38
C CYS A 107 -3.06 17.08 8.89
N TYR A 108 -2.28 16.43 9.73
CA TYR A 108 -0.97 15.88 9.41
C TYR A 108 -1.14 14.40 9.12
N VAL A 109 -0.71 13.95 7.94
CA VAL A 109 -0.94 12.60 7.47
C VAL A 109 0.39 11.95 7.10
N LYS A 110 0.69 10.82 7.74
CA LYS A 110 1.79 9.94 7.36
C LYS A 110 1.25 8.57 6.99
N VAL A 111 1.75 8.02 5.88
CA VAL A 111 1.32 6.72 5.37
C VAL A 111 2.53 5.83 5.18
N TRP A 112 2.53 4.67 5.83
CA TRP A 112 3.49 3.60 5.59
C TRP A 112 2.81 2.44 4.89
N THR A 113 3.58 1.70 4.09
CA THR A 113 3.09 0.49 3.45
C THR A 113 4.09 -0.64 3.59
N TYR A 114 3.59 -1.85 3.77
CA TYR A 114 4.40 -3.06 3.77
C TYR A 114 4.25 -3.81 2.44
N LEU A 115 5.38 -4.03 1.78
CA LEU A 115 5.50 -4.64 0.46
C LEU A 115 6.06 -6.05 0.62
N ASN A 116 5.20 -7.05 0.44
CA ASN A 116 5.58 -8.45 0.57
C ASN A 116 5.82 -9.09 -0.81
N ARG A 117 6.57 -10.20 -0.84
CA ARG A 117 6.81 -11.00 -2.05
C ARG A 117 5.98 -12.28 -2.03
N ILE A 118 5.14 -12.48 -3.04
CA ILE A 118 4.33 -13.69 -3.23
C ILE A 118 4.69 -14.26 -4.60
N MET A 119 5.23 -15.48 -4.63
CA MET A 119 5.74 -16.09 -5.87
C MET A 119 6.76 -15.19 -6.60
N GLY A 120 7.64 -14.53 -5.84
CA GLY A 120 8.66 -13.60 -6.36
C GLY A 120 8.15 -12.20 -6.74
N LYS A 121 6.84 -12.02 -6.84
CA LYS A 121 6.17 -10.78 -7.22
C LYS A 121 5.85 -9.90 -6.02
N MET A 122 5.98 -8.59 -6.18
CA MET A 122 5.72 -7.58 -5.15
C MET A 122 4.22 -7.25 -5.04
N TYR A 123 3.73 -7.21 -3.80
CA TYR A 123 2.37 -6.79 -3.46
C TYR A 123 2.34 -5.97 -2.18
N VAL A 124 1.50 -4.94 -2.14
CA VAL A 124 1.17 -4.24 -0.90
C VAL A 124 0.23 -5.13 -0.07
N THR A 125 0.64 -5.48 1.15
CA THR A 125 -0.16 -6.33 2.05
C THR A 125 -0.63 -5.61 3.30
N GLU A 126 0.04 -4.53 3.70
CA GLU A 126 -0.36 -3.72 4.85
C GLU A 126 -0.17 -2.24 4.56
N VAL A 127 -1.05 -1.41 5.11
CA VAL A 127 -0.96 0.06 5.09
C VAL A 127 -1.18 0.56 6.51
N GLN A 128 -0.32 1.46 7.00
CA GLN A 128 -0.54 2.18 8.24
C GLN A 128 -0.68 3.67 7.96
N ILE A 129 -1.68 4.29 8.57
CA ILE A 129 -2.01 5.70 8.43
C ILE A 129 -1.93 6.33 9.82
N ASN A 130 -1.06 7.32 9.99
CA ASN A 130 -1.08 8.18 11.15
C ASN A 130 -1.70 9.52 10.74
N LEU A 131 -2.88 9.82 11.27
CA LEU A 131 -3.61 11.07 11.07
C LEU A 131 -3.61 11.86 12.37
N THR A 132 -2.85 12.95 12.42
CA THR A 132 -2.85 13.88 13.55
C THR A 132 -3.66 15.12 13.17
N GLN A 133 -4.65 15.47 13.99
CA GLN A 133 -5.52 16.63 13.79
C GLN A 133 -5.22 17.68 14.85
N VAL A 134 -5.10 18.93 14.41
CA VAL A 134 -4.83 20.08 15.29
C VAL A 134 -5.89 21.15 15.04
N SER A 135 -6.46 21.70 16.12
CA SER A 135 -7.36 22.87 16.07
C SER A 135 -7.27 23.64 17.39
N GLY A 136 -6.78 24.87 17.33
CA GLY A 136 -6.37 25.63 18.51
C GLY A 136 -5.36 24.83 19.34
N ASP A 137 -5.59 24.71 20.64
CA ASP A 137 -4.74 23.94 21.56
C ASP A 137 -5.03 22.43 21.57
N LYS A 138 -6.03 21.97 20.81
CA LYS A 138 -6.43 20.56 20.78
C LYS A 138 -5.64 19.81 19.72
N ARG A 139 -5.06 18.68 20.13
CA ARG A 139 -4.36 17.74 19.25
C ARG A 139 -4.89 16.33 19.47
N SER A 140 -5.21 15.64 18.39
CA SER A 140 -5.58 14.22 18.41
C SER A 140 -4.75 13.47 17.38
N THR A 141 -4.34 12.25 17.71
CA THR A 141 -3.61 11.39 16.77
C THR A 141 -4.33 10.06 16.65
N LEU A 142 -4.62 9.70 15.42
CA LEU A 142 -5.17 8.44 15.00
C LEU A 142 -4.09 7.61 14.33
N VAL A 143 -3.93 6.37 14.76
CA VAL A 143 -3.17 5.35 14.04
C VAL A 143 -4.15 4.31 13.54
N MET A 144 -4.23 4.13 12.22
CA MET A 144 -4.98 3.06 11.58
C MET A 144 -4.01 2.13 10.88
N LYS A 145 -4.15 0.83 11.12
CA LYS A 145 -3.52 -0.21 10.31
C LYS A 145 -4.60 -0.81 9.41
N ILE A 146 -4.24 -1.21 8.21
CA ILE A 146 -5.07 -1.98 7.30
C ILE A 146 -4.21 -3.15 6.87
N VAL A 147 -4.47 -4.31 7.45
CA VAL A 147 -3.85 -5.56 7.02
C VAL A 147 -4.75 -6.19 5.99
N ALA A 148 -4.17 -6.76 4.93
CA ALA A 148 -4.91 -7.57 4.00
C ALA A 148 -4.15 -8.88 3.75
N SER A 149 -4.70 -9.97 4.29
CA SER A 149 -4.13 -11.31 4.19
C SER A 149 -5.03 -12.24 3.39
N VAL A 150 -4.43 -13.22 2.72
CA VAL A 150 -5.14 -14.33 2.07
C VAL A 150 -5.05 -15.52 3.00
N ILE A 151 -6.13 -15.82 3.73
CA ILE A 151 -6.16 -17.01 4.58
C ILE A 151 -6.67 -18.20 3.78
N LYS A 152 -5.78 -19.16 3.49
CA LYS A 152 -6.16 -20.50 3.02
C LYS A 152 -6.83 -21.24 4.18
N THR A 153 -8.15 -21.39 4.13
CA THR A 153 -8.90 -22.15 5.13
C THR A 153 -9.51 -23.39 4.48
N ALA A 154 -9.43 -24.54 5.16
CA ALA A 154 -9.99 -25.80 4.67
C ALA A 154 -11.54 -25.84 4.68
N ASN A 155 -12.21 -24.90 5.35
CA ASN A 155 -13.65 -24.93 5.64
C ASN A 155 -14.47 -23.82 4.98
N TYR A 156 -13.86 -22.91 4.21
CA TYR A 156 -14.59 -21.90 3.44
C TYR A 156 -14.61 -22.32 1.97
N SER A 157 -15.80 -22.30 1.35
CA SER A 157 -16.01 -22.59 -0.07
C SER A 157 -15.31 -21.60 -1.02
N SER A 158 -14.78 -20.49 -0.49
CA SER A 158 -13.89 -19.56 -1.18
C SER A 158 -12.55 -19.47 -0.44
N PRO A 159 -11.42 -19.90 -1.04
CA PRO A 159 -10.14 -20.03 -0.35
C PRO A 159 -9.41 -18.70 -0.09
N ASN A 160 -10.04 -17.55 -0.31
CA ASN A 160 -9.43 -16.23 -0.17
C ASN A 160 -10.30 -15.32 0.71
N VAL A 161 -10.23 -15.52 2.03
CA VAL A 161 -10.84 -14.58 2.97
C VAL A 161 -9.87 -13.43 3.22
N TYR A 162 -10.24 -12.23 2.79
CA TYR A 162 -9.56 -11.00 3.19
C TYR A 162 -9.94 -10.66 4.62
N VAL A 163 -8.94 -10.69 5.50
CA VAL A 163 -9.05 -10.12 6.82
C VAL A 163 -8.59 -8.68 6.75
N PHE A 164 -9.49 -7.76 7.11
CA PHE A 164 -9.20 -6.36 7.30
C PHE A 164 -9.21 -6.06 8.78
N ASP A 165 -8.05 -5.74 9.34
CA ASP A 165 -7.92 -5.30 10.71
C ASP A 165 -7.64 -3.80 10.73
N ALA A 166 -8.52 -3.03 11.37
CA ALA A 166 -8.32 -1.62 11.66
C ALA A 166 -8.48 -1.38 13.16
N TYR A 167 -7.52 -0.68 13.77
CA TYR A 167 -7.65 -0.21 15.14
C TYR A 167 -7.49 1.30 15.21
N TYR A 168 -7.94 1.87 16.32
CA TYR A 168 -7.89 3.29 16.62
C TYR A 168 -7.25 3.47 18.00
N LEU A 169 -6.31 4.40 18.07
CA LEU A 169 -5.71 4.88 19.30
C LEU A 169 -6.07 6.36 19.48
N PHE A 170 -6.47 6.80 20.68
CA PHE A 170 -6.61 8.20 21.07
C PHE A 170 -5.70 8.47 22.26
N GLU A 171 -4.77 9.41 22.11
CA GLU A 171 -3.77 9.73 23.15
C GLU A 171 -3.02 8.47 23.66
N GLY A 172 -2.79 7.51 22.77
CA GLY A 172 -2.14 6.23 23.08
C GLY A 172 -3.05 5.16 23.69
N ALA A 173 -4.31 5.49 24.01
CA ALA A 173 -5.31 4.53 24.48
C ALA A 173 -6.05 3.89 23.30
N PHE A 174 -6.17 2.56 23.32
CA PHE A 174 -6.96 1.82 22.35
C PHE A 174 -8.45 2.10 22.55
N VAL A 175 -9.16 2.55 21.51
CA VAL A 175 -10.60 2.86 21.61
C VAL A 175 -11.44 1.95 20.72
N TYR A 176 -10.90 1.44 19.61
CA TYR A 176 -11.68 0.63 18.69
C TYR A 176 -10.83 -0.37 17.90
N TRP A 177 -11.38 -1.55 17.67
CA TRP A 177 -10.88 -2.51 16.67
C TRP A 177 -12.04 -3.04 15.85
N PHE A 178 -11.80 -3.12 14.55
CA PHE A 178 -12.68 -3.69 13.56
C PHE A 178 -11.92 -4.75 12.79
N GLN A 179 -12.53 -5.94 12.73
CA GLN A 179 -12.10 -7.00 11.84
C GLN A 179 -13.24 -7.36 10.88
N SER A 180 -13.01 -7.23 9.57
CA SER A 180 -13.91 -7.78 8.55
C SER A 180 -13.29 -9.01 7.92
N ARG A 181 -14.06 -10.09 7.84
CA ARG A 181 -13.71 -11.32 7.10
C ARG A 181 -14.64 -11.55 5.91
N SER A 182 -15.39 -10.52 5.50
CA SER A 182 -16.75 -10.75 4.99
C SER A 182 -17.02 -10.74 3.49
N ASP A 183 -16.15 -10.49 2.51
CA ASP A 183 -16.48 -10.35 1.04
C ASP A 183 -17.63 -9.40 0.59
N THR A 184 -18.60 -9.08 1.43
CA THR A 184 -19.73 -8.19 1.18
C THR A 184 -19.29 -6.73 1.26
N PRO A 185 -19.73 -5.89 0.30
CA PRO A 185 -19.56 -4.45 0.41
C PRO A 185 -20.23 -3.90 1.67
N PHE A 186 -19.59 -2.95 2.33
CA PHE A 186 -20.17 -2.25 3.47
C PHE A 186 -19.63 -0.83 3.57
N ILE A 187 -20.43 0.04 4.19
CA ILE A 187 -20.00 1.36 4.65
C ILE A 187 -20.20 1.37 6.16
N MET A 188 -19.13 1.65 6.88
CA MET A 188 -19.18 1.84 8.32
C MET A 188 -18.69 3.25 8.63
N SER A 189 -19.65 4.15 8.84
CA SER A 189 -19.38 5.49 9.33
C SER A 189 -19.17 5.46 10.83
N ARG A 190 -18.08 6.07 11.28
CA ARG A 190 -17.76 6.24 12.69
C ARG A 190 -17.54 7.71 12.98
N ASN A 191 -18.58 8.29 13.58
CA ASN A 191 -18.45 9.53 14.31
C ASN A 191 -17.74 9.23 15.63
N ILE A 192 -16.45 9.55 15.68
CA ILE A 192 -15.65 9.42 16.89
C ILE A 192 -16.02 10.64 17.75
N ARG A 193 -17.00 10.44 18.64
CA ARG A 193 -17.81 11.44 19.37
C ARG A 193 -17.05 12.43 20.28
N THR A 194 -15.79 12.72 20.02
CA THR A 194 -14.98 13.71 20.74
C THR A 194 -14.31 14.64 19.72
N ALA A 195 -15.01 15.65 19.19
CA ALA A 195 -14.45 16.84 18.51
C ALA A 195 -13.48 16.65 17.31
N PHE A 196 -13.53 15.49 16.63
CA PHE A 196 -12.58 15.15 15.57
C PHE A 196 -13.29 14.53 14.34
N CYS A 197 -12.58 14.52 13.22
CA CYS A 197 -13.07 14.12 11.89
C CYS A 197 -13.93 12.85 11.91
N GLU A 198 -15.08 12.88 11.24
CA GLU A 198 -15.79 11.65 10.91
C GLU A 198 -14.97 10.83 9.91
N LEU A 199 -14.85 9.53 10.19
CA LEU A 199 -14.16 8.57 9.34
C LEU A 199 -15.13 7.54 8.83
N ASP A 200 -15.11 7.36 7.52
CA ASP A 200 -15.83 6.29 6.86
C ASP A 200 -14.86 5.16 6.51
N PHE A 201 -15.15 3.98 7.05
CA PHE A 201 -14.49 2.74 6.65
C PHE A 201 -15.37 2.07 5.61
N ILE A 202 -14.87 1.98 4.38
CA ILE A 202 -15.67 1.56 3.24
C ILE A 202 -15.02 0.36 2.57
N ARG A 203 -15.77 -0.72 2.44
CA ARG A 203 -15.43 -1.83 1.56
C ARG A 203 -16.24 -1.73 0.28
N ILE A 204 -15.56 -1.44 -0.82
CA ILE A 204 -16.13 -1.41 -2.16
C ILE A 204 -15.79 -2.75 -2.82
N ARG A 205 -16.82 -3.52 -3.19
CA ARG A 205 -16.64 -4.85 -3.81
C ARG A 205 -15.87 -5.81 -2.86
N PRO A 206 -15.69 -7.10 -3.22
CA PRO A 206 -14.98 -8.04 -2.33
C PRO A 206 -13.51 -7.71 -2.06
N ASN A 207 -12.89 -6.78 -2.80
CA ASN A 207 -11.44 -6.63 -2.83
C ASN A 207 -10.91 -5.19 -2.67
N ILE A 208 -11.72 -4.17 -2.41
CA ILE A 208 -11.18 -2.82 -2.14
C ILE A 208 -11.66 -2.33 -0.79
N PHE A 209 -10.72 -1.88 0.03
CA PHE A 209 -11.00 -1.22 1.29
C PHE A 209 -10.42 0.19 1.23
N LYS A 210 -11.19 1.18 1.66
CA LYS A 210 -10.74 2.55 1.77
C LYS A 210 -11.23 3.19 3.05
N VAL A 211 -10.47 4.17 3.52
CA VAL A 211 -10.81 5.06 4.60
C VAL A 211 -10.96 6.45 4.03
N GLU A 212 -12.07 7.11 4.35
CA GLU A 212 -12.32 8.50 3.96
C GLU A 212 -12.35 9.38 5.21
N ALA A 213 -11.45 10.36 5.24
CA ALA A 213 -11.39 11.40 6.27
C ALA A 213 -11.86 12.72 5.66
N TYR A 214 -13.18 12.90 5.58
CA TYR A 214 -13.79 14.01 4.83
C TYR A 214 -13.33 15.39 5.31
N CYS A 215 -13.17 15.59 6.61
CA CYS A 215 -12.75 16.88 7.12
C CYS A 215 -11.29 17.24 6.74
N CYS A 216 -10.48 16.26 6.33
CA CYS A 216 -9.12 16.47 5.85
C CYS A 216 -9.04 16.40 4.31
N GLY A 217 -10.12 16.00 3.63
CA GLY A 217 -10.12 15.81 2.18
C GLY A 217 -9.23 14.65 1.72
N VAL A 218 -9.03 13.64 2.56
CA VAL A 218 -8.12 12.51 2.30
C VAL A 218 -8.88 11.20 2.16
N VAL A 219 -8.57 10.46 1.10
CA VAL A 219 -9.03 9.09 0.88
C VAL A 219 -7.80 8.20 0.71
N ILE A 220 -7.71 7.14 1.50
CA ILE A 220 -6.62 6.15 1.41
C ILE A 220 -7.24 4.78 1.27
N GLY A 221 -6.79 3.99 0.30
CA GLY A 221 -7.32 2.65 0.12
C GLY A 221 -6.28 1.63 -0.29
N ILE A 222 -6.61 0.37 -0.05
CA ILE A 222 -5.85 -0.81 -0.44
C ILE A 222 -6.75 -1.76 -1.22
N ARG A 223 -6.17 -2.32 -2.27
CA ARG A 223 -6.68 -3.48 -3.00
C ARG A 223 -5.70 -4.62 -2.83
N PRO A 224 -5.93 -5.57 -1.91
CA PRO A 224 -5.05 -6.71 -1.75
C PRO A 224 -4.92 -7.57 -3.00
N TYR A 225 -3.78 -8.27 -3.08
CA TYR A 225 -3.60 -9.33 -4.05
C TYR A 225 -4.66 -10.42 -3.88
N ASN A 226 -5.39 -10.68 -4.97
CA ASN A 226 -6.31 -11.80 -5.08
C ASN A 226 -5.89 -12.71 -6.24
N PRO A 227 -5.59 -14.00 -6.01
CA PRO A 227 -5.32 -14.92 -7.11
C PRO A 227 -6.57 -15.16 -7.99
N LYS A 228 -7.77 -14.72 -7.58
CA LYS A 228 -9.04 -14.84 -8.31
C LYS A 228 -9.94 -13.60 -8.12
N PRO A 229 -10.16 -12.73 -9.11
CA PRO A 229 -9.70 -12.76 -10.51
C PRO A 229 -8.27 -12.20 -10.67
N PRO A 230 -7.39 -12.85 -11.47
CA PRO A 230 -5.99 -12.44 -11.62
C PRO A 230 -5.78 -11.13 -12.39
N GLN A 231 -6.82 -10.62 -13.05
CA GLN A 231 -6.79 -9.38 -13.84
C GLN A 231 -6.96 -8.12 -12.97
N ALA A 232 -7.38 -8.29 -11.72
CA ALA A 232 -7.44 -7.19 -10.77
C ALA A 232 -6.01 -6.70 -10.48
N THR A 233 -5.74 -5.41 -10.69
CA THR A 233 -4.50 -4.74 -10.25
C THR A 233 -4.54 -4.51 -8.74
N PRO A 234 -3.76 -5.20 -7.89
CA PRO A 234 -3.64 -4.87 -6.48
C PRO A 234 -2.68 -3.71 -6.23
N GLY A 235 -2.81 -3.09 -5.07
CA GLY A 235 -1.98 -1.95 -4.67
C GLY A 235 -2.61 -1.13 -3.55
N PHE A 236 -2.05 0.03 -3.27
CA PHE A 236 -2.70 1.06 -2.47
C PHE A 236 -2.75 2.38 -3.24
N PHE A 237 -3.66 3.25 -2.84
CA PHE A 237 -3.79 4.59 -3.38
C PHE A 237 -4.05 5.61 -2.27
N ILE A 238 -3.64 6.84 -2.54
CA ILE A 238 -3.95 8.05 -1.78
C ILE A 238 -4.56 9.03 -2.77
N ASN A 239 -5.69 9.62 -2.40
CA ASN A 239 -6.34 10.68 -3.13
C ASN A 239 -6.56 11.84 -2.15
N ILE A 240 -6.00 13.00 -2.48
CA ILE A 240 -6.12 14.23 -1.69
C ILE A 240 -6.89 15.26 -2.50
N ASN A 241 -8.00 15.73 -1.94
CA ASN A 241 -8.81 16.76 -2.56
C ASN A 241 -8.05 18.09 -2.50
N SER A 242 -7.68 18.64 -3.66
CA SER A 242 -6.89 19.88 -3.77
C SER A 242 -7.57 21.10 -3.17
N SER A 243 -8.90 21.08 -2.96
CA SER A 243 -9.58 22.16 -2.24
C SER A 243 -9.17 22.25 -0.77
N TYR A 244 -8.52 21.23 -0.20
CA TYR A 244 -7.99 21.22 1.17
C TYR A 244 -6.52 21.69 1.24
N ASN A 245 -6.01 22.31 0.17
CA ASN A 245 -4.70 22.94 0.11
C ASN A 245 -3.57 22.05 0.65
N PRO A 246 -3.31 20.87 0.05
CA PRO A 246 -2.26 19.99 0.53
C PRO A 246 -0.89 20.69 0.48
N VAL A 247 -0.15 20.60 1.59
CA VAL A 247 1.22 21.10 1.74
C VAL A 247 2.14 19.93 2.04
N PHE A 248 3.28 19.88 1.35
CA PHE A 248 4.29 18.84 1.50
C PHE A 248 5.53 19.43 2.18
N PRO A 249 6.08 18.81 3.23
CA PRO A 249 7.28 19.31 3.89
C PRO A 249 8.45 19.43 2.91
N GLU A 250 9.13 20.59 2.88
CA GLU A 250 10.27 20.80 1.99
C GLU A 250 11.49 19.94 2.38
N ASN A 251 11.74 19.82 3.69
CA ASN A 251 12.87 19.08 4.26
C ASN A 251 12.35 18.04 5.27
N PRO A 252 11.68 16.97 4.80
CA PRO A 252 11.24 15.91 5.69
C PRO A 252 12.44 15.19 6.28
N GLU A 253 12.34 14.74 7.54
CA GLU A 253 13.37 13.93 8.20
C GLU A 253 13.70 12.66 7.41
N ALA A 254 12.67 12.03 6.84
CA ALA A 254 12.78 10.94 5.87
C ALA A 254 11.89 11.28 4.66
N PRO A 255 12.45 11.43 3.44
CA PRO A 255 11.63 11.75 2.28
C PRO A 255 10.65 10.60 1.93
N PRO A 256 9.36 10.88 1.73
CA PRO A 256 8.39 9.87 1.33
C PRO A 256 8.60 9.45 -0.12
N LEU A 257 8.10 8.27 -0.49
CA LEU A 257 8.19 7.75 -1.86
C LEU A 257 7.24 8.48 -2.83
N CYS A 258 6.05 8.86 -2.35
CA CYS A 258 5.10 9.74 -3.02
C CYS A 258 5.61 11.19 -2.95
N LEU A 259 6.53 11.55 -3.84
CA LEU A 259 7.14 12.88 -3.88
C LEU A 259 6.18 13.92 -4.49
N TYR A 260 6.32 15.18 -4.07
CA TYR A 260 5.67 16.35 -4.67
C TYR A 260 6.68 17.30 -5.34
N GLY A 261 6.23 18.20 -6.23
CA GLY A 261 7.06 18.97 -7.17
C GLY A 261 8.36 19.62 -6.64
N HIS A 262 8.38 20.11 -5.40
CA HIS A 262 9.58 20.68 -4.78
C HIS A 262 10.57 19.64 -4.22
N GLN A 263 10.10 18.42 -3.94
CA GLN A 263 10.90 17.28 -3.48
C GLN A 263 11.54 16.48 -4.63
N THR A 264 11.58 17.05 -5.85
CA THR A 264 12.02 16.35 -7.07
C THR A 264 13.54 16.15 -7.16
N ASN A 265 14.35 16.83 -6.34
CA ASN A 265 15.81 16.69 -6.34
C ASN A 265 16.30 15.53 -5.45
N VAL A 266 15.67 14.36 -5.58
CA VAL A 266 16.01 13.14 -4.81
C VAL A 266 17.47 12.75 -5.01
N SER A 267 18.02 13.00 -6.19
CA SER A 267 19.43 12.78 -6.53
C SER A 267 20.38 13.57 -5.62
N SER A 268 20.07 14.83 -5.32
CA SER A 268 20.87 15.62 -4.36
C SER A 268 20.77 15.11 -2.92
N ILE A 269 19.60 14.61 -2.51
CA ILE A 269 19.34 14.13 -1.15
C ILE A 269 20.05 12.79 -0.91
N THR A 270 20.02 11.91 -1.92
CA THR A 270 20.54 10.54 -1.82
C THR A 270 21.99 10.41 -2.26
N GLY A 271 22.51 11.38 -3.03
CA GLY A 271 23.85 11.35 -3.58
C GLY A 271 24.00 10.49 -4.84
N PHE A 272 22.90 10.02 -5.43
CA PHE A 272 22.90 9.27 -6.68
C PHE A 272 22.71 10.20 -7.88
N SER A 273 23.48 9.98 -8.95
CA SER A 273 23.33 10.73 -10.21
C SER A 273 22.10 10.29 -11.01
N ASN A 274 21.71 9.02 -10.89
CA ASN A 274 20.52 8.47 -11.51
C ASN A 274 19.29 8.67 -10.59
N TYR A 275 18.22 9.23 -11.14
CA TYR A 275 16.97 9.48 -10.43
C TYR A 275 16.29 8.19 -9.94
N LEU A 276 16.32 7.12 -10.73
CA LEU A 276 15.70 5.84 -10.38
C LEU A 276 16.44 5.17 -9.21
N ASP A 277 17.77 5.12 -9.27
CA ASP A 277 18.60 4.60 -8.17
C ASP A 277 18.36 5.39 -6.88
N SER A 278 18.16 6.70 -7.01
CA SER A 278 17.80 7.58 -5.89
C SER A 278 16.47 7.15 -5.25
N LEU A 279 15.45 6.81 -6.05
CA LEU A 279 14.15 6.36 -5.56
C LEU A 279 14.21 4.98 -4.90
N ILE A 280 14.99 4.05 -5.45
CA ILE A 280 15.18 2.73 -4.84
C ILE A 280 15.91 2.85 -3.51
N TYR A 281 17.01 3.60 -3.49
CA TYR A 281 17.74 3.87 -2.26
C TYR A 281 16.83 4.53 -1.23
N LEU A 282 16.01 5.51 -1.65
CA LEU A 282 15.05 6.16 -0.77
C LEU A 282 14.03 5.16 -0.21
N ALA A 283 13.39 4.35 -1.05
CA ALA A 283 12.41 3.37 -0.61
C ALA A 283 13.01 2.33 0.34
N LEU A 284 14.27 1.94 0.14
CA LEU A 284 14.97 1.05 1.06
C LEU A 284 15.26 1.72 2.40
N THR A 285 15.52 3.03 2.43
CA THR A 285 16.12 3.70 3.60
C THR A 285 15.19 4.69 4.33
N ASN A 286 14.01 4.99 3.78
CA ASN A 286 13.09 6.00 4.30
C ASN A 286 12.15 5.52 5.41
N SER A 287 12.34 4.28 5.89
CA SER A 287 11.59 3.72 7.00
C SER A 287 12.54 3.35 8.14
N ASP A 288 12.90 4.36 8.95
CA ASP A 288 13.75 4.20 10.15
C ASP A 288 12.97 4.14 11.46
N VAL A 289 11.66 4.38 11.40
CA VAL A 289 10.81 4.31 12.57
C VAL A 289 10.69 2.84 12.97
N SER A 290 10.84 2.53 14.26
CA SER A 290 10.50 1.22 14.85
C SER A 290 9.36 0.58 14.07
N PRO A 291 9.54 -0.65 13.54
CA PRO A 291 8.80 -1.09 12.37
C PRO A 291 7.30 -0.92 12.60
N PRO A 292 6.59 -0.15 11.75
CA PRO A 292 5.14 0.01 11.89
C PRO A 292 4.40 -1.32 11.70
N PHE A 293 5.08 -2.35 11.19
CA PHE A 293 4.53 -3.66 10.91
C PHE A 293 5.29 -4.76 11.63
N ASP A 294 4.58 -5.58 12.40
CA ASP A 294 5.11 -6.71 13.17
C ASP A 294 5.80 -7.77 12.28
N ASN A 295 5.42 -7.84 10.99
CA ASN A 295 5.95 -8.79 10.02
C ASN A 295 7.26 -8.35 9.35
N THR A 296 7.76 -7.16 9.68
CA THR A 296 9.01 -6.63 9.10
C THR A 296 10.20 -7.50 9.52
N PRO A 297 10.99 -8.06 8.59
CA PRO A 297 12.16 -8.85 8.95
C PRO A 297 13.13 -8.01 9.79
N SER A 298 13.58 -8.54 10.94
CA SER A 298 14.52 -7.84 11.82
C SER A 298 15.82 -7.42 11.12
N ASN A 299 16.28 -8.25 10.17
CA ASN A 299 17.48 -7.98 9.40
C ASN A 299 17.32 -6.86 8.36
N LEU A 300 16.09 -6.41 8.07
CA LEU A 300 15.86 -5.30 7.15
C LEU A 300 16.39 -3.98 7.74
N ALA A 301 16.16 -3.73 9.03
CA ALA A 301 16.71 -2.55 9.71
C ALA A 301 18.25 -2.55 9.69
N TYR A 302 18.86 -3.73 9.82
CA TYR A 302 20.31 -3.85 9.75
C TYR A 302 20.86 -3.64 8.33
N LEU A 303 20.18 -4.19 7.31
CA LEU A 303 20.47 -3.94 5.89
C LEU A 303 20.43 -2.43 5.60
N ARG A 304 19.38 -1.73 6.06
CA ARG A 304 19.26 -0.27 5.95
C ARG A 304 20.44 0.47 6.57
N GLY A 305 20.80 0.07 7.80
CA GLY A 305 21.91 0.67 8.54
C GLY A 305 23.23 0.55 7.79
N ILE A 306 23.55 -0.64 7.27
CA ILE A 306 24.76 -0.86 6.47
C ILE A 306 24.73 -0.05 5.19
N LEU A 307 23.62 -0.10 4.44
CA LEU A 307 23.49 0.60 3.17
C LEU A 307 23.72 2.11 3.31
N LYS A 308 23.23 2.72 4.40
CA LYS A 308 23.40 4.16 4.68
C LYS A 308 24.85 4.58 4.89
N VAL A 309 25.63 3.75 5.57
CA VAL A 309 27.04 4.05 5.90
C VAL A 309 28.04 3.52 4.88
N CYS A 310 27.57 2.72 3.91
CA CYS A 310 28.39 2.20 2.83
C CYS A 310 28.97 3.33 1.96
N SER A 311 30.11 3.07 1.32
CA SER A 311 30.73 4.01 0.38
C SER A 311 29.78 4.33 -0.79
N THR A 312 29.95 5.46 -1.46
CA THR A 312 29.11 5.82 -2.62
C THR A 312 29.16 4.75 -3.72
N GLU A 313 30.35 4.20 -3.99
CA GLU A 313 30.54 3.12 -4.96
C GLU A 313 29.83 1.83 -4.52
N GLY A 314 29.93 1.47 -3.24
CA GLY A 314 29.23 0.30 -2.69
C GLY A 314 27.71 0.46 -2.70
N LYS A 315 27.20 1.66 -2.41
CA LYS A 315 25.76 2.00 -2.54
C LYS A 315 25.28 1.81 -3.97
N GLN A 316 26.00 2.33 -4.96
CA GLN A 316 25.66 2.18 -6.38
C GLN A 316 25.68 0.71 -6.80
N SER A 317 26.75 -0.01 -6.47
CA SER A 317 26.90 -1.43 -6.79
C SER A 317 25.78 -2.27 -6.18
N PHE A 318 25.41 -1.99 -4.92
CA PHE A 318 24.32 -2.71 -4.27
C PHE A 318 22.95 -2.40 -4.88
N ILE A 319 22.67 -1.15 -5.27
CA ILE A 319 21.39 -0.80 -5.89
C ILE A 319 21.23 -1.49 -7.25
N SER A 320 22.29 -1.55 -8.06
CA SER A 320 22.29 -2.33 -9.30
C SER A 320 22.06 -3.83 -9.05
N PHE A 321 22.78 -4.42 -8.11
CA PHE A 321 22.56 -5.82 -7.70
C PHE A 321 21.12 -6.06 -7.23
N PHE A 322 20.58 -5.16 -6.42
CA PHE A 322 19.24 -5.24 -5.89
C PHE A 322 18.18 -5.24 -7.00
N GLN A 323 18.36 -4.43 -8.04
CA GLN A 323 17.48 -4.43 -9.21
C GLN A 323 17.56 -5.77 -9.96
N ASP A 324 18.77 -6.23 -10.30
CA ASP A 324 18.98 -7.49 -11.04
C ASP A 324 18.33 -8.68 -10.33
N VAL A 325 18.46 -8.77 -9.00
CA VAL A 325 17.83 -9.82 -8.19
C VAL A 325 16.31 -9.77 -8.28
N LEU A 326 15.72 -8.58 -8.20
CA LEU A 326 14.27 -8.42 -8.10
C LEU A 326 13.56 -8.43 -9.47
N ASP A 327 14.31 -8.35 -10.55
CA ASP A 327 13.83 -8.47 -11.93
C ASP A 327 13.56 -9.92 -12.37
N ASP A 328 14.01 -10.90 -11.59
CA ASP A 328 13.75 -12.32 -11.82
C ASP A 328 12.82 -12.91 -10.71
N PRO A 329 11.48 -12.85 -10.88
CA PRO A 329 10.56 -13.43 -9.91
C PRO A 329 10.78 -14.94 -9.64
N PRO A 330 11.07 -15.80 -10.63
CA PRO A 330 11.51 -17.17 -10.37
C PRO A 330 12.73 -17.26 -9.43
N PHE A 331 13.77 -16.45 -9.63
CA PHE A 331 14.93 -16.41 -8.74
C PHE A 331 14.54 -15.96 -7.33
N VAL A 332 13.81 -14.85 -7.20
CA VAL A 332 13.31 -14.35 -5.90
C VAL A 332 12.49 -15.41 -5.18
N TYR A 333 11.60 -16.10 -5.89
CA TYR A 333 10.77 -17.15 -5.31
C TYR A 333 11.61 -18.33 -4.79
N SER A 334 12.63 -18.72 -5.55
CA SER A 334 13.54 -19.81 -5.19
C SER A 334 14.40 -19.45 -3.98
N ILE A 335 15.00 -18.25 -3.96
CA ILE A 335 15.78 -17.76 -2.81
C ILE A 335 14.93 -17.62 -1.56
N SER A 336 13.67 -17.21 -1.71
CA SER A 336 12.67 -17.22 -0.63
C SER A 336 12.20 -18.63 -0.25
N ASN A 337 12.90 -19.70 -0.65
CA ASN A 337 12.58 -21.09 -0.34
C ASN A 337 11.15 -21.48 -0.74
N ASN A 338 10.67 -20.94 -1.86
CA ASN A 338 9.33 -21.19 -2.38
C ASN A 338 8.18 -20.79 -1.44
N VAL A 339 8.44 -19.95 -0.43
CA VAL A 339 7.42 -19.43 0.50
C VAL A 339 7.20 -17.92 0.31
N PRO A 340 5.96 -17.42 0.51
CA PRO A 340 5.73 -15.98 0.58
C PRO A 340 6.48 -15.35 1.75
N GLY A 341 7.01 -14.15 1.57
CA GLY A 341 7.77 -13.46 2.60
C GLY A 341 9.02 -12.77 2.08
N LEU A 342 9.70 -12.08 3.00
CA LEU A 342 10.93 -11.35 2.73
C LEU A 342 12.14 -11.85 3.52
N TYR A 343 11.96 -12.67 4.56
CA TYR A 343 13.01 -12.97 5.52
C TYR A 343 14.28 -13.51 4.85
N GLU A 344 14.12 -14.54 4.03
CA GLU A 344 15.21 -15.19 3.32
C GLU A 344 15.84 -14.31 2.23
N LEU A 345 15.02 -13.55 1.51
CA LEU A 345 15.47 -12.59 0.52
C LEU A 345 16.30 -11.48 1.17
N VAL A 346 15.85 -10.93 2.30
CA VAL A 346 16.57 -9.90 3.05
C VAL A 346 17.89 -10.44 3.58
N ASN A 347 17.94 -11.69 4.04
CA ASN A 347 19.20 -12.33 4.44
C ASN A 347 20.17 -12.45 3.28
N PHE A 348 19.69 -12.91 2.12
CA PHE A 348 20.50 -12.99 0.90
C PHE A 348 21.05 -11.63 0.49
N LEU A 349 20.20 -10.59 0.42
CA LEU A 349 20.61 -9.23 0.09
C LEU A 349 21.63 -8.68 1.11
N LEU A 350 21.43 -8.97 2.40
CA LEU A 350 22.34 -8.54 3.46
C LEU A 350 23.73 -9.18 3.34
N LEU A 351 23.83 -10.45 2.95
CA LEU A 351 25.10 -11.13 2.73
C LEU A 351 25.92 -10.42 1.65
N VAL A 352 25.30 -10.14 0.51
CA VAL A 352 25.97 -9.45 -0.61
C VAL A 352 26.30 -7.99 -0.25
N LEU A 353 25.39 -7.29 0.43
CA LEU A 353 25.65 -5.91 0.88
C LEU A 353 26.88 -5.83 1.80
N LYS A 354 27.05 -6.78 2.73
CA LYS A 354 28.21 -6.79 3.62
C LYS A 354 29.52 -6.97 2.87
N ASP A 355 29.53 -7.77 1.82
CA ASP A 355 30.69 -7.98 0.97
C ASP A 355 31.03 -6.70 0.19
N ILE A 356 30.04 -6.17 -0.54
CA ILE A 356 30.15 -4.91 -1.30
C ILE A 356 30.64 -3.74 -0.43
N CYS A 357 30.16 -3.66 0.82
CA CYS A 357 30.54 -2.61 1.76
C CYS A 357 31.81 -2.94 2.57
N GLY A 358 32.50 -4.04 2.30
CA GLY A 358 33.77 -4.42 2.94
C GLY A 358 33.66 -4.82 4.41
N LEU A 359 32.46 -5.20 4.87
CA LEU A 359 32.19 -5.63 6.25
C LEU A 359 32.38 -7.14 6.46
N ASP A 360 32.20 -7.95 5.43
CA ASP A 360 32.42 -9.40 5.45
C ASP A 360 32.86 -9.89 4.08
N ALA A 361 34.14 -10.23 3.95
CA ALA A 361 34.74 -10.75 2.71
C ALA A 361 34.25 -12.15 2.31
N ASN A 362 33.43 -12.81 3.14
CA ASN A 362 32.78 -14.07 2.80
C ASN A 362 31.29 -13.88 2.46
N GLY A 363 30.78 -12.65 2.42
CA GLY A 363 29.36 -12.40 2.17
C GLY A 363 28.91 -12.98 0.83
N CYS A 364 29.71 -12.77 -0.22
CA CYS A 364 29.41 -13.30 -1.55
C CYS A 364 29.53 -14.83 -1.65
N SER A 365 30.51 -15.45 -0.98
CA SER A 365 30.64 -16.92 -0.98
C SER A 365 29.48 -17.60 -0.23
N GLN A 366 29.00 -16.99 0.86
CA GLN A 366 27.81 -17.44 1.58
C GLN A 366 26.53 -17.26 0.74
N ALA A 367 26.40 -16.13 0.04
CA ALA A 367 25.30 -15.89 -0.89
C ALA A 367 25.28 -16.93 -2.02
N GLN A 368 26.46 -17.27 -2.57
CA GLN A 368 26.62 -18.30 -3.60
C GLN A 368 26.19 -19.69 -3.09
N ALA A 369 26.59 -20.06 -1.87
CA ALA A 369 26.18 -21.31 -1.24
C ALA A 369 24.64 -21.37 -1.07
N LEU A 370 24.00 -20.24 -0.73
CA LEU A 370 22.56 -20.14 -0.61
C LEU A 370 21.86 -20.37 -1.97
N ILE A 371 22.38 -19.78 -3.04
CA ILE A 371 21.83 -19.98 -4.38
C ILE A 371 21.93 -21.46 -4.77
N ASN A 372 23.11 -22.09 -4.60
CA ASN A 372 23.34 -23.50 -4.91
C ASN A 372 22.39 -24.43 -4.15
N ALA A 373 22.02 -24.07 -2.92
CA ALA A 373 21.12 -24.85 -2.09
C ALA A 373 19.64 -24.70 -2.48
N ARG A 374 19.23 -23.57 -3.07
CA ARG A 374 17.81 -23.19 -3.22
C ARG A 374 17.32 -23.09 -4.65
N VAL A 375 18.20 -22.87 -5.62
CA VAL A 375 17.83 -22.71 -7.03
C VAL A 375 18.05 -24.03 -7.77
N PRO A 376 17.00 -24.73 -8.23
CA PRO A 376 17.13 -26.01 -8.93
C PRO A 376 17.94 -25.86 -10.24
N ASN A 377 18.84 -26.79 -10.51
CA ASN A 377 19.68 -26.81 -11.73
C ASN A 377 20.54 -25.55 -11.94
N ALA A 378 20.91 -24.86 -10.86
CA ALA A 378 21.88 -23.77 -10.89
C ALA A 378 23.25 -24.34 -11.31
N THR A 379 23.44 -24.52 -12.62
CA THR A 379 24.72 -24.91 -13.22
C THR A 379 25.60 -23.69 -13.42
N ASP A 380 25.02 -22.49 -13.41
CA ASP A 380 25.77 -21.25 -13.22
C ASP A 380 24.91 -20.16 -12.56
N PRO A 381 24.78 -20.18 -11.23
CA PRO A 381 24.26 -19.06 -10.43
C PRO A 381 25.26 -17.91 -10.26
N ALA A 382 26.51 -18.08 -10.75
CA ALA A 382 27.53 -17.07 -10.74
C ALA A 382 27.17 -15.76 -11.48
N PRO A 383 26.35 -15.73 -12.57
CA PRO A 383 26.10 -14.50 -13.33
C PRO A 383 25.46 -13.37 -12.53
N ILE A 384 24.63 -13.68 -11.52
CA ILE A 384 23.95 -12.65 -10.73
C ILE A 384 24.86 -12.01 -9.66
N LEU A 385 25.91 -12.73 -9.25
CA LEU A 385 26.87 -12.27 -8.24
C LEU A 385 28.17 -11.74 -8.87
N GLN A 386 28.59 -12.28 -10.02
CA GLN A 386 29.84 -11.96 -10.71
C GLN A 386 30.11 -10.45 -10.92
N PRO A 387 29.11 -9.61 -11.27
CA PRO A 387 29.37 -8.18 -11.47
C PRO A 387 29.67 -7.42 -10.16
N TYR A 388 29.31 -8.00 -9.02
CA TYR A 388 29.22 -7.29 -7.74
C TYR A 388 30.15 -7.85 -6.66
N CYS A 389 30.55 -9.10 -6.81
CA CYS A 389 31.46 -9.80 -5.93
C CYS A 389 32.86 -9.81 -6.54
N ALA A 390 33.87 -9.46 -5.75
CA ALA A 390 35.25 -9.66 -6.15
C ALA A 390 35.51 -11.18 -6.37
N PRO A 391 36.37 -11.56 -7.33
CA PRO A 391 36.70 -12.96 -7.59
C PRO A 391 37.39 -13.65 -6.39
#